data_AF-A0A416CQK0-F1
#
_entry.id   AF-A0A416CQK0-F1
#
_cell.length_a   1.000
_cell.length_b   1.000
_cell.length_c   1.000
_cell.angle_alpha   90.00
_cell.angle_beta   90.00
_cell.angle_gamma   90.00
#
_symmetry.space_group_name_H-M   'P 1'
#
loop_
_entity.id
_entity.type
_entity.pdbx_description
1 polymer ?
#
loop_
_entity_poly.entity_id
_entity_poly.type
_entity_poly.pdbx_seq_one_letter_code
_entity_poly.pdbx_strand_id
1 'polypeptide(L)' 'MEIETQRIVSKLDENGGTIELVYTLTVQGEKYFNDMKITVSKR' A
#
# COMPACT_ATOMS: atom_id res chain seq x y z
N MET A 1 -11.97 3.50 12.27
CA MET A 1 -10.71 3.27 11.55
C MET A 1 -10.84 4.02 10.25
N GLU A 2 -9.95 4.97 10.00
CA GLU A 2 -9.95 5.76 8.76
C GLU A 2 -8.63 5.56 8.03
N ILE A 3 -8.68 5.47 6.70
CA ILE A 3 -7.49 5.32 5.86
C ILE A 3 -7.48 6.47 4.86
N GLU A 4 -6.38 7.21 4.86
CA GLU A 4 -6.10 8.23 3.86
C GLU A 4 -4.91 7.78 3.02
N THR A 5 -5.14 7.53 1.74
CA THR A 5 -4.07 7.07 0.83
C THR A 5 -3.36 8.28 0.23
N GLN A 6 -2.05 8.38 0.42
CA GLN A 6 -1.24 9.43 -0.21
C GLN A 6 -0.72 8.99 -1.58
N ARG A 7 -0.35 7.72 -1.73
CA ARG A 7 0.24 7.22 -2.98
C ARG A 7 -0.03 5.74 -3.19
N ILE A 8 -0.40 5.40 -4.42
CA ILE A 8 -0.34 4.02 -4.93
C ILE A 8 0.50 4.03 -6.20
N VAL A 9 1.56 3.23 -6.24
CA VAL A 9 2.34 2.99 -7.46
C VAL A 9 2.37 1.49 -7.70
N SER A 10 1.95 1.05 -8.88
CA SER A 10 2.05 -0.34 -9.29
C SER A 10 2.98 -0.48 -10.49
N LYS A 11 3.76 -1.55 -10.48
CA LYS A 11 4.55 -2.03 -11.62
C LYS A 11 4.26 -3.52 -11.75
N LEU A 12 3.38 -3.85 -12.69
CA LEU A 12 2.93 -5.21 -12.93
C LEU A 12 3.21 -5.60 -14.38
N ASP A 13 3.59 -6.85 -14.58
CA ASP A 13 3.74 -7.51 -15.87
C ASP A 13 3.01 -8.86 -15.89
N GLU A 14 3.21 -9.64 -16.95
CA GLU A 14 2.57 -10.93 -17.17
C GLU A 14 2.94 -12.02 -16.14
N ASN A 15 3.99 -11.81 -15.34
CA ASN A 15 4.51 -12.74 -14.34
C ASN A 15 4.26 -12.28 -12.89
N GLY A 16 3.92 -11.00 -12.69
CA GLY A 16 3.64 -10.42 -11.38
C GLY A 16 4.20 -9.01 -11.28
N GLY A 17 4.73 -8.65 -10.12
CA GLY A 17 5.39 -7.37 -9.92
C GLY A 17 5.23 -6.82 -8.51
N THR A 18 5.20 -5.50 -8.39
CA THR A 18 5.16 -4.81 -7.09
C THR A 18 4.11 -3.73 -7.03
N ILE A 19 3.47 -3.59 -5.88
CA ILE A 19 2.59 -2.48 -5.53
C ILE A 19 3.17 -1.79 -4.30
N GLU A 20 3.43 -0.49 -4.42
CA GLU A 20 3.85 0.37 -3.32
C GLU A 20 2.67 1.23 -2.90
N LEU A 21 2.36 1.22 -1.60
CA LEU A 21 1.23 1.90 -0.99
C LEU A 21 1.73 2.75 0.17
N VAL A 22 1.51 4.06 0.08
CA VAL A 22 1.75 5.01 1.18
C VAL A 22 0.39 5.50 1.66
N TYR A 23 0.07 5.23 2.92
CA TYR A 23 -1.20 5.60 3.53
C TYR A 23 -1.03 5.98 5.00
N THR A 24 -1.90 6.86 5.47
CA THR A 24 -2.05 7.16 6.90
C THR A 24 -3.29 6.44 7.41
N LEU A 25 -3.11 5.73 8.52
CA LEU A 25 -4.15 5.02 9.23
C LEU A 25 -4.46 5.77 10.53
N THR A 26 -5.72 6.10 10.76
CA THR A 26 -6.18 6.70 12.02
C THR A 26 -6.98 5.68 12.83
N VAL A 27 -6.49 5.38 14.05
CA VAL A 27 -7.14 4.46 15.00
C VAL A 27 -7.26 5.18 16.34
N GLN A 28 -8.50 5.37 16.80
CA GLN A 28 -8.78 6.01 18.10
C GLN A 28 -8.12 7.39 18.29
N GLY A 29 -7.98 8.16 17.21
CA GLY A 29 -7.33 9.47 17.21
C GLY A 29 -5.82 9.44 16.95
N GLU A 30 -5.19 8.28 17.06
CA GLU A 30 -3.76 8.09 16.78
C GLU A 30 -3.52 7.87 15.29
N LYS A 31 -2.48 8.54 14.76
CA LYS A 31 -2.08 8.46 13.34
C LYS A 31 -0.88 7.56 13.16
N TYR A 32 -0.99 6.63 12.23
CA TYR A 32 0.05 5.69 11.84
C TYR A 32 0.41 5.93 10.38
N PHE A 33 1.68 6.22 10.12
CA PHE A 33 2.21 6.41 8.77
C PHE A 33 2.73 5.08 8.25
N ASN A 34 2.18 4.61 7.13
CA ASN A 34 2.49 3.31 6.57
C ASN A 34 3.11 3.49 5.20
N ASP A 35 4.26 2.83 5.01
CA ASP A 35 4.89 2.60 3.72
C ASP A 35 4.94 1.08 3.50
N MET A 36 4.15 0.60 2.55
CA MET A 36 3.95 -0.83 2.30
C MET A 36 4.35 -1.18 0.88
N LYS A 37 5.13 -2.26 0.74
CA LYS A 37 5.45 -2.88 -0.54
C LYS A 37 4.90 -4.30 -0.60
N ILE A 38 4.04 -4.54 -1.59
CA ILE A 38 3.43 -5.84 -1.85
C ILE A 38 4.08 -6.41 -3.11
N THR A 39 4.59 -7.63 -3.01
CA THR A 39 5.06 -8.41 -4.17
C THR A 39 3.93 -9.32 -4.63
N VAL A 40 3.57 -9.22 -5.91
CA VAL A 40 2.57 -10.07 -6.57
C VAL A 40 3.31 -11.05 -7.46
N SER A 41 2.90 -12.32 -7.44
CA SER A 41 3.49 -13.36 -8.29
C SER A 41 2.37 -14.22 -8.86
N LYS A 42 2.38 -14.42 -10.18
CA LYS A 42 1.48 -15.32 -10.87
C LYS A 42 1.85 -16.77 -10.51
N ARG A 43 0.85 -17.61 -10.26
CA ARG A 43 0.99 -19.04 -10.02
C ARG A 43 0.20 -19.82 -11.05
#